data_AF-A0AA41W3M3-F1
#
_entry.id   AF-A0AA41W3M3-F1
#
_cell.length_a   1.000
_cell.length_b   1.000
_cell.length_c   1.000
_cell.angle_alpha   90.00
_cell.angle_beta   90.00
_cell.angle_gamma   90.00
#
_symmetry.space_group_name_H-M   'P 1'
#
loop_
_entity.id
_entity.type
_entity.pdbx_description
1 polymer ?
#
loop_
_entity_poly.entity_id
_entity_poly.type
_entity_poly.pdbx_seq_one_letter_code
_entity_poly.pdbx_strand_id
1 'polypeptide(L)'
;MKKLFKFKLLDSYHQSLEGIAVNCMGKSLFGHRLALPSEKKSLNGRLKAQSEMEKMLVEFLANRGPDRTAIRALLAYHAKILRHLHSIDLYPTCDTCGLSSIYYQHIALPLLLIRLTRRANKHTQGVLFHLHHMLQQLPEKYPANIQSYMRQQLNRWQLNNGLTPKPISWIREIRSSSYPSWNTYKLSFSEWQEKQPISEAQSEAAYDQVKSLYMAGLLFSTVKKILDKFKPFSFYTERMLALESNSFSLSAYGQMMAKAAQHQEPAAFLSEHKKQTGSTDATKKLITYRNCLFMPYVLQEQFKSDLTSDKKLLRLRKLLMKSGVEGNHLITNYFNQLDGLGYVLRALLSSVMAFEQLVDWVTPEMFEQSVHLVKDEIRKGQPVPSTEREIIRALTQVLSELANQQHPGASCNTLAIFLYCFRYSDESVQPNANAAMERLFWDTHSKPYTEQACEYMLIAAYNNFITRFAAPDAVNSLLCNPLGRLEQSLAVYFQSRHLGLKQATNAAFRKDRPIVRLGSKYPYQALQDVAHDVARLALSSNLSSRLPNIQAFVDLSEDEKKQMFAVLDKAQYEKDNE
;
A
#
# COMPACT_ATOMS: atom_id res chain seq x y z
N MET A 1 -4.41 7.82 16.02
CA MET A 1 -5.48 8.63 15.39
C MET A 1 -5.50 8.59 13.85
N LYS A 2 -4.35 8.47 13.14
CA LYS A 2 -4.27 8.45 11.66
C LYS A 2 -4.79 7.17 10.97
N LYS A 3 -4.63 5.97 11.56
CA LYS A 3 -5.31 4.72 11.10
C LYS A 3 -6.84 4.84 11.13
N LEU A 4 -7.38 5.58 12.10
CA LEU A 4 -8.81 5.85 12.24
C LEU A 4 -9.35 6.68 11.05
N PHE A 5 -8.54 7.52 10.43
CA PHE A 5 -8.95 8.40 9.34
C PHE A 5 -9.06 7.67 7.99
N LYS A 6 -8.15 6.73 7.69
CA LYS A 6 -8.19 5.88 6.48
C LYS A 6 -9.43 4.98 6.46
N PHE A 7 -9.77 4.37 7.61
CA PHE A 7 -11.02 3.61 7.77
C PHE A 7 -12.25 4.53 7.76
N LYS A 8 -12.23 5.68 8.45
CA LYS A 8 -13.35 6.66 8.43
C LYS A 8 -13.65 7.22 7.04
N LEU A 9 -12.67 7.34 6.15
CA LEU A 9 -12.86 7.85 4.79
C LEU A 9 -13.49 6.78 3.88
N LEU A 10 -12.99 5.54 3.95
CA LEU A 10 -13.60 4.39 3.28
C LEU A 10 -15.02 4.17 3.79
N ASP A 11 -15.20 4.17 5.10
CA ASP A 11 -16.51 4.04 5.74
C ASP A 11 -17.41 5.21 5.34
N SER A 12 -16.90 6.46 5.24
CA SER A 12 -17.70 7.59 4.74
C SER A 12 -18.07 7.47 3.27
N TYR A 13 -17.21 6.93 2.41
CA TYR A 13 -17.51 6.69 1.00
C TYR A 13 -18.53 5.55 0.84
N HIS A 14 -18.33 4.44 1.54
CA HIS A 14 -19.27 3.32 1.58
C HIS A 14 -20.62 3.77 2.16
N GLN A 15 -20.63 4.49 3.29
CA GLN A 15 -21.83 5.08 3.88
C GLN A 15 -22.49 6.10 2.95
N SER A 16 -21.73 6.81 2.10
CA SER A 16 -22.29 7.74 1.11
C SER A 16 -22.93 7.01 -0.06
N LEU A 17 -22.28 5.98 -0.61
CA LEU A 17 -22.86 5.13 -1.65
C LEU A 17 -24.08 4.37 -1.14
N GLU A 18 -23.98 3.81 0.06
CA GLU A 18 -25.07 3.14 0.77
C GLU A 18 -26.20 4.12 1.09
N GLY A 19 -25.89 5.34 1.52
CA GLY A 19 -26.87 6.40 1.75
C GLY A 19 -27.57 6.85 0.46
N ILE A 20 -26.85 6.98 -0.65
CA ILE A 20 -27.45 7.23 -1.98
C ILE A 20 -28.35 6.05 -2.34
N ALA A 21 -27.86 4.82 -2.21
CA ALA A 21 -28.57 3.61 -2.58
C ALA A 21 -29.85 3.43 -1.75
N VAL A 22 -29.79 3.62 -0.44
CA VAL A 22 -30.94 3.57 0.48
C VAL A 22 -31.94 4.70 0.22
N ASN A 23 -31.47 5.93 -0.03
CA ASN A 23 -32.37 7.06 -0.32
C ASN A 23 -33.01 6.99 -1.72
N CYS A 24 -32.36 6.34 -2.68
CA CYS A 24 -32.81 6.21 -4.06
C CYS A 24 -33.70 4.99 -4.28
N MET A 25 -33.26 3.85 -3.79
CA MET A 25 -33.82 2.54 -4.09
C MET A 25 -34.55 1.96 -2.88
N GLY A 26 -34.33 2.44 -1.65
CA GLY A 26 -34.97 1.90 -0.46
C GLY A 26 -34.42 0.53 -0.05
N LYS A 27 -34.45 0.23 1.25
CA LYS A 27 -33.89 -1.04 1.77
C LYS A 27 -34.59 -2.30 1.23
N SER A 28 -35.87 -2.19 0.88
CA SER A 28 -36.68 -3.32 0.39
C SER A 28 -36.29 -3.81 -1.01
N LEU A 29 -35.76 -2.94 -1.88
CA LEU A 29 -35.34 -3.29 -3.24
C LEU A 29 -34.00 -4.05 -3.30
N PHE A 30 -33.23 -4.07 -2.21
CA PHE A 30 -32.01 -4.91 -2.11
C PHE A 30 -32.34 -6.37 -1.75
N GLY A 31 -33.57 -6.68 -1.32
CA GLY A 31 -34.01 -8.03 -0.96
C GLY A 31 -33.25 -8.63 0.25
N HIS A 32 -33.74 -9.74 0.80
CA HIS A 32 -33.12 -10.39 1.97
C HIS A 32 -31.77 -11.07 1.67
N ARG A 33 -31.34 -11.13 0.40
CA ARG A 33 -30.10 -11.81 -0.03
C ARG A 33 -28.92 -10.88 -0.27
N LEU A 34 -29.12 -9.60 -0.62
CA LEU A 34 -28.02 -8.64 -0.74
C LEU A 34 -27.84 -7.90 0.58
N ALA A 35 -26.81 -8.29 1.33
CA ALA A 35 -26.42 -7.53 2.51
C ALA A 35 -25.63 -6.30 2.08
N LEU A 36 -25.89 -5.16 2.72
CA LEU A 36 -25.17 -3.92 2.49
C LEU A 36 -23.66 -4.13 2.74
N PRO A 37 -22.77 -3.35 2.10
CA PRO A 37 -21.34 -3.45 2.39
C PRO A 37 -21.03 -3.31 3.88
N SER A 38 -21.78 -2.48 4.60
CA SER A 38 -21.70 -2.31 6.06
C SER A 38 -22.05 -3.57 6.87
N GLU A 39 -22.85 -4.48 6.31
CA GLU A 39 -23.35 -5.70 6.97
C GLU A 39 -22.41 -6.90 6.79
N LYS A 40 -21.39 -6.81 5.91
CA LYS A 40 -20.45 -7.90 5.66
C LYS A 40 -19.23 -7.83 6.58
N LYS A 41 -18.92 -8.94 7.27
CA LYS A 41 -17.81 -9.03 8.23
C LYS A 41 -16.42 -9.08 7.59
N SER A 42 -16.28 -9.67 6.39
CA SER A 42 -14.98 -9.83 5.69
C SER A 42 -14.79 -8.83 4.55
N LEU A 43 -13.54 -8.42 4.30
CA LEU A 43 -13.20 -7.48 3.23
C LEU A 43 -13.68 -7.95 1.85
N ASN A 44 -13.45 -9.21 1.50
CA ASN A 44 -13.94 -9.80 0.24
C ASN A 44 -15.48 -9.77 0.16
N GLY A 45 -16.18 -10.01 1.28
CA GLY A 45 -17.63 -9.88 1.36
C GLY A 45 -18.11 -8.46 1.10
N ARG A 46 -17.44 -7.45 1.68
CA ARG A 46 -17.76 -6.03 1.48
C ARG A 46 -17.55 -5.60 0.03
N LEU A 47 -16.42 -6.00 -0.57
CA LEU A 47 -16.09 -5.67 -1.97
C LEU A 47 -17.09 -6.29 -2.96
N LYS A 48 -17.54 -7.53 -2.70
CA LYS A 48 -18.56 -8.19 -3.53
C LYS A 48 -19.92 -7.48 -3.42
N ALA A 49 -20.37 -7.18 -2.19
CA ALA A 49 -21.60 -6.44 -1.96
C ALA A 49 -21.57 -5.03 -2.58
N GLN A 50 -20.42 -4.36 -2.52
CA GLN A 50 -20.20 -3.06 -3.16
C GLN A 50 -20.33 -3.15 -4.67
N SER A 51 -19.71 -4.15 -5.31
CA SER A 51 -19.78 -4.33 -6.77
C SER A 51 -21.20 -4.57 -7.25
N GLU A 52 -22.02 -5.31 -6.49
CA GLU A 52 -23.43 -5.55 -6.82
C GLU A 52 -24.27 -4.28 -6.61
N MET A 53 -24.03 -3.52 -5.54
CA MET A 53 -24.69 -2.24 -5.27
C MET A 53 -24.36 -1.18 -6.33
N GLU A 54 -23.09 -1.10 -6.76
CA GLU A 54 -22.66 -0.20 -7.84
C GLU A 54 -23.40 -0.52 -9.15
N LYS A 55 -23.52 -1.80 -9.50
CA LYS A 55 -24.26 -2.22 -10.69
C LYS A 55 -25.72 -1.73 -10.67
N MET A 56 -26.41 -1.93 -9.55
CA MET A 56 -27.79 -1.47 -9.37
C MET A 56 -27.91 0.05 -9.40
N LEU A 57 -26.98 0.78 -8.78
CA LEU A 57 -26.93 2.24 -8.83
C LEU A 57 -26.79 2.77 -10.25
N VAL A 58 -25.94 2.17 -11.11
CA VAL A 58 -25.82 2.63 -12.51
C VAL A 58 -27.09 2.38 -13.30
N GLU A 59 -27.68 1.20 -13.13
CA GLU A 59 -28.93 0.84 -13.80
C GLU A 59 -30.07 1.78 -13.40
N PHE A 60 -30.05 2.27 -12.16
CA PHE A 60 -31.01 3.23 -11.64
C PHE A 60 -30.75 4.69 -12.06
N LEU A 61 -29.48 5.12 -12.04
CA LEU A 61 -29.07 6.52 -12.30
C LEU A 61 -29.11 6.91 -13.78
N ALA A 62 -29.00 5.97 -14.71
CA ALA A 62 -29.02 6.27 -16.14
C ALA A 62 -30.05 5.43 -16.90
N ASN A 63 -30.98 6.12 -17.56
CA ASN A 63 -31.94 5.50 -18.46
C ASN A 63 -31.34 5.27 -19.87
N ARG A 64 -30.35 6.08 -20.29
CA ARG A 64 -29.77 6.04 -21.64
C ARG A 64 -28.46 5.25 -21.72
N GLY A 65 -28.26 4.51 -22.81
CA GLY A 65 -27.05 3.69 -23.06
C GLY A 65 -25.72 4.46 -22.96
N PRO A 66 -25.59 5.68 -23.51
CA PRO A 66 -24.38 6.51 -23.40
C PRO A 66 -24.09 6.94 -21.96
N ASP A 67 -25.11 7.34 -21.20
CA ASP A 67 -24.98 7.70 -19.78
C ASP A 67 -24.65 6.47 -18.94
N ARG A 68 -25.28 5.32 -19.18
CA ARG A 68 -24.93 4.05 -18.52
C ARG A 68 -23.49 3.67 -18.77
N THR A 69 -23.03 3.78 -20.02
CA THR A 69 -21.64 3.47 -20.40
C THR A 69 -20.68 4.47 -19.77
N ALA A 70 -21.04 5.76 -19.75
CA ALA A 70 -20.23 6.81 -19.15
C ALA A 70 -20.16 6.68 -17.63
N ILE A 71 -21.27 6.41 -16.94
CA ILE A 71 -21.34 6.18 -15.49
C ILE A 71 -20.67 4.85 -15.12
N ARG A 72 -20.86 3.75 -15.87
CA ARG A 72 -20.11 2.50 -15.68
C ARG A 72 -18.62 2.72 -15.89
N ALA A 73 -18.22 3.47 -16.92
CA ALA A 73 -16.82 3.84 -17.11
C ALA A 73 -16.33 4.76 -16.00
N LEU A 74 -17.16 5.66 -15.48
CA LEU A 74 -16.84 6.53 -14.34
C LEU A 74 -16.61 5.67 -13.10
N LEU A 75 -17.56 4.82 -12.71
CA LEU A 75 -17.48 3.93 -11.56
C LEU A 75 -16.39 2.86 -11.72
N ALA A 76 -16.19 2.28 -12.90
CA ALA A 76 -15.10 1.33 -13.16
C ALA A 76 -13.75 2.04 -13.22
N TYR A 77 -13.67 3.28 -13.70
CA TYR A 77 -12.48 4.12 -13.62
C TYR A 77 -12.28 4.65 -12.20
N HIS A 78 -13.33 4.76 -11.37
CA HIS A 78 -13.24 5.03 -9.95
C HIS A 78 -12.85 3.79 -9.17
N ALA A 79 -13.27 2.59 -9.55
CA ALA A 79 -12.82 1.33 -8.99
C ALA A 79 -11.40 1.04 -9.44
N LYS A 80 -11.02 1.41 -10.67
CA LYS A 80 -9.62 1.43 -11.11
C LYS A 80 -8.85 2.51 -10.41
N ILE A 81 -9.32 3.74 -10.28
CA ILE A 81 -8.66 4.80 -9.49
C ILE A 81 -8.58 4.36 -8.04
N LEU A 82 -9.59 3.73 -7.43
CA LEU A 82 -9.58 3.24 -6.06
C LEU A 82 -8.64 2.05 -5.91
N ARG A 83 -8.63 1.10 -6.85
CA ARG A 83 -7.62 0.03 -6.93
C ARG A 83 -6.23 0.59 -7.23
N HIS A 84 -6.13 1.70 -7.96
CA HIS A 84 -4.91 2.43 -8.24
C HIS A 84 -4.56 3.29 -7.01
N LEU A 85 -5.48 3.75 -6.19
CA LEU A 85 -5.22 4.36 -4.88
C LEU A 85 -4.88 3.27 -3.85
N HIS A 86 -5.28 2.01 -4.10
CA HIS A 86 -4.86 0.81 -3.40
C HIS A 86 -3.52 0.26 -3.94
N SER A 87 -3.10 0.60 -5.17
CA SER A 87 -1.92 0.01 -5.86
C SER A 87 -0.84 1.03 -6.27
N ILE A 88 -1.13 2.32 -6.22
CA ILE A 88 -0.21 3.44 -6.36
C ILE A 88 0.23 3.74 -4.93
N ASP A 89 1.54 3.70 -4.71
CA ASP A 89 2.19 4.46 -3.66
C ASP A 89 1.86 5.95 -3.84
N LEU A 90 0.79 6.42 -3.20
CA LEU A 90 0.68 7.83 -2.85
C LEU A 90 1.36 8.01 -1.50
N TYR A 91 2.64 8.38 -1.57
CA TYR A 91 3.40 8.90 -0.43
C TYR A 91 2.55 9.78 0.49
N PRO A 92 2.48 9.50 1.79
CA PRO A 92 2.03 10.40 2.82
C PRO A 92 3.27 10.84 3.60
N THR A 93 4.11 11.63 2.94
CA THR A 93 4.36 12.97 3.44
C THR A 93 4.71 13.81 2.23
N CYS A 94 3.82 14.74 1.90
CA CYS A 94 4.11 16.13 2.21
C CYS A 94 3.05 16.49 3.25
N ASP A 95 3.36 17.30 4.24
CA ASP A 95 2.32 18.06 4.94
C ASP A 95 1.71 19.17 4.05
N THR A 96 1.65 18.93 2.75
CA THR A 96 0.68 19.55 1.83
C THR A 96 -0.23 18.53 1.14
N CYS A 97 -0.08 17.24 1.39
CA CYS A 97 -1.07 16.24 1.02
C CYS A 97 -1.16 15.16 2.09
N GLY A 98 -2.04 15.40 3.08
CA GLY A 98 -3.01 14.35 3.33
C GLY A 98 -3.67 13.96 2.00
N LEU A 99 -4.51 12.93 1.96
CA LEU A 99 -5.66 13.07 1.07
C LEU A 99 -6.53 14.18 1.67
N SER A 100 -6.02 15.41 1.66
CA SER A 100 -6.71 16.57 2.14
C SER A 100 -7.86 16.79 1.19
N SER A 101 -8.83 17.52 1.70
CA SER A 101 -9.71 18.38 0.93
C SER A 101 -9.15 18.69 -0.47
N ILE A 102 -7.88 19.10 -0.55
CA ILE A 102 -7.12 19.55 -1.72
C ILE A 102 -6.94 18.50 -2.82
N TYR A 103 -6.63 17.22 -2.55
CA TYR A 103 -6.45 16.22 -3.62
C TYR A 103 -7.79 15.87 -4.28
N TYR A 104 -8.84 15.73 -3.48
CA TYR A 104 -10.20 15.57 -4.01
C TYR A 104 -10.66 16.89 -4.66
N GLN A 105 -10.48 18.06 -4.06
CA GLN A 105 -10.95 19.36 -4.55
C GLN A 105 -10.19 19.89 -5.79
N HIS A 106 -8.89 19.58 -5.97
CA HIS A 106 -8.05 20.16 -7.02
C HIS A 106 -7.57 19.16 -8.08
N ILE A 107 -7.65 17.85 -7.82
CA ILE A 107 -7.21 16.81 -8.76
C ILE A 107 -8.35 15.84 -9.09
N ALA A 108 -8.88 15.08 -8.15
CA ALA A 108 -9.86 14.03 -8.48
C ALA A 108 -11.22 14.60 -8.91
N LEU A 109 -11.76 15.60 -8.21
CA LEU A 109 -13.05 16.22 -8.50
C LEU A 109 -12.95 17.20 -9.69
N PRO A 110 -11.87 17.96 -9.90
CA PRO A 110 -11.62 18.68 -11.15
C PRO A 110 -11.36 17.76 -12.33
N LEU A 111 -10.70 16.61 -12.19
CA LEU A 111 -10.60 15.62 -13.27
C LEU A 111 -11.94 14.96 -13.56
N LEU A 112 -12.77 14.73 -12.54
CA LEU A 112 -14.16 14.32 -12.67
C LEU A 112 -14.96 15.39 -13.42
N LEU A 113 -14.85 16.65 -12.98
CA LEU A 113 -15.48 17.83 -13.55
C LEU A 113 -15.01 18.06 -14.98
N ILE A 114 -13.72 18.26 -15.26
CA ILE A 114 -13.10 18.42 -16.59
C ILE A 114 -13.46 17.27 -17.53
N ARG A 115 -13.53 16.01 -17.05
CA ARG A 115 -14.02 14.90 -17.89
C ARG A 115 -15.52 14.96 -18.11
N LEU A 116 -16.31 15.35 -17.10
CA LEU A 116 -17.71 15.68 -17.25
C LEU A 116 -17.88 16.87 -18.21
N THR A 117 -17.02 17.89 -18.22
CA THR A 117 -17.03 19.07 -19.10
C THR A 117 -16.67 18.67 -20.53
N ARG A 118 -15.55 17.94 -20.74
CA ARG A 118 -15.11 17.47 -22.06
C ARG A 118 -16.05 16.43 -22.66
N ARG A 119 -16.69 15.58 -21.84
CA ARG A 119 -17.74 14.68 -22.32
C ARG A 119 -19.09 15.38 -22.42
N ALA A 120 -19.41 16.38 -21.60
CA ALA A 120 -20.64 17.18 -21.69
C ALA A 120 -20.66 18.03 -22.97
N ASN A 121 -19.50 18.41 -23.52
CA ASN A 121 -19.45 18.95 -24.89
C ASN A 121 -20.01 17.96 -25.94
N LYS A 122 -20.21 16.68 -25.59
CA LYS A 122 -20.90 15.64 -26.37
C LYS A 122 -22.28 15.25 -25.80
N HIS A 123 -22.67 15.73 -24.61
CA HIS A 123 -23.95 15.45 -23.96
C HIS A 123 -24.75 16.74 -23.79
N THR A 124 -25.84 16.90 -24.56
CA THR A 124 -26.72 18.07 -24.49
C THR A 124 -27.83 17.97 -23.44
N GLN A 125 -27.94 16.82 -22.76
CA GLN A 125 -29.03 16.47 -21.84
C GLN A 125 -28.64 15.28 -20.94
N GLY A 126 -29.38 15.04 -19.85
CA GLY A 126 -29.20 13.89 -18.95
C GLY A 126 -28.50 14.22 -17.63
N VAL A 127 -28.27 13.20 -16.79
CA VAL A 127 -27.78 13.37 -15.40
C VAL A 127 -26.40 14.04 -15.36
N LEU A 128 -25.50 13.64 -16.26
CA LEU A 128 -24.12 14.16 -16.28
C LEU A 128 -24.07 15.63 -16.75
N PHE A 129 -24.94 16.01 -17.68
CA PHE A 129 -25.08 17.40 -18.13
C PHE A 129 -25.52 18.32 -16.98
N HIS A 130 -26.55 17.93 -16.23
CA HIS A 130 -27.04 18.71 -15.11
C HIS A 130 -26.07 18.76 -13.93
N LEU A 131 -25.42 17.63 -13.62
CA LEU A 131 -24.43 17.55 -12.55
C LEU A 131 -23.25 18.51 -12.83
N HIS A 132 -22.79 18.55 -14.08
CA HIS A 132 -21.72 19.46 -14.51
C HIS A 132 -22.08 20.93 -14.23
N HIS A 133 -23.23 21.38 -14.71
CA HIS A 133 -23.67 22.77 -14.51
C HIS A 133 -23.92 23.11 -13.03
N MET A 134 -24.45 22.19 -12.24
CA MET A 134 -24.66 22.40 -10.81
C MET A 134 -23.33 22.57 -10.06
N LEU A 135 -22.30 21.80 -10.42
CA LEU A 135 -20.98 21.92 -9.82
C LEU A 135 -20.26 23.24 -10.18
N GLN A 136 -20.54 23.84 -11.34
CA GLN A 136 -20.03 25.18 -11.67
C GLN A 136 -20.60 26.28 -10.75
N GLN A 137 -21.70 26.01 -10.04
CA GLN A 137 -22.38 26.97 -9.15
C GLN A 137 -21.89 26.88 -7.68
N LEU A 138 -20.80 26.16 -7.42
CA LEU A 138 -20.21 25.88 -6.10
C LEU A 138 -19.71 27.07 -5.24
N PRO A 139 -19.43 28.30 -5.72
CA PRO A 139 -18.87 29.35 -4.85
C PRO A 139 -19.91 29.95 -3.85
N GLU A 140 -20.29 29.21 -2.82
CA GLU A 140 -20.84 29.70 -1.52
C GLU A 140 -22.37 29.83 -1.31
N LYS A 141 -23.26 29.64 -2.30
CA LYS A 141 -24.73 29.84 -2.11
C LYS A 141 -25.62 28.59 -2.27
N TYR A 142 -25.22 27.45 -1.71
CA TYR A 142 -26.12 26.29 -1.57
C TYR A 142 -27.08 26.48 -0.38
N PRO A 143 -28.39 26.18 -0.49
CA PRO A 143 -29.06 25.53 -1.63
C PRO A 143 -29.57 26.48 -2.73
N ALA A 144 -29.57 27.80 -2.49
CA ALA A 144 -30.22 28.79 -3.35
C ALA A 144 -29.82 28.74 -4.83
N ASN A 145 -28.53 28.61 -5.15
CA ASN A 145 -28.06 28.55 -6.54
C ASN A 145 -28.53 27.29 -7.27
N ILE A 146 -28.55 26.14 -6.58
CA ILE A 146 -29.01 24.88 -7.15
C ILE A 146 -30.51 24.91 -7.37
N GLN A 147 -31.27 25.44 -6.40
CA GLN A 147 -32.70 25.65 -6.55
C GLN A 147 -33.01 26.58 -7.74
N SER A 148 -32.24 27.67 -7.89
CA SER A 148 -32.37 28.62 -9.00
C SER A 148 -32.09 27.96 -10.34
N TYR A 149 -30.95 27.26 -10.48
CA TYR A 149 -30.60 26.51 -11.69
C TYR A 149 -31.69 25.51 -12.07
N MET A 150 -32.17 24.71 -11.13
CA MET A 150 -33.19 23.71 -11.40
C MET A 150 -34.52 24.32 -11.87
N ARG A 151 -34.95 25.42 -11.23
CA ARG A 151 -36.16 26.15 -11.65
C ARG A 151 -36.00 26.74 -13.05
N GLN A 152 -34.85 27.34 -13.34
CA GLN A 152 -34.56 27.92 -14.66
C GLN A 152 -34.54 26.84 -15.75
N GLN A 153 -33.90 25.70 -15.51
CA GLN A 153 -33.86 24.61 -16.50
C GLN A 153 -35.23 24.00 -16.76
N LEU A 154 -36.03 23.78 -15.72
CA LEU A 154 -37.39 23.26 -15.89
C LEU A 154 -38.31 24.27 -16.58
N ASN A 155 -38.25 25.55 -16.22
CA ASN A 155 -39.03 26.58 -16.89
C ASN A 155 -38.65 26.67 -18.38
N ARG A 156 -37.35 26.64 -18.69
CA ARG A 156 -36.86 26.68 -20.07
C ARG A 156 -37.30 25.44 -20.85
N TRP A 157 -37.19 24.26 -20.27
CA TRP A 157 -37.65 23.02 -20.89
C TRP A 157 -39.17 23.05 -21.12
N GLN A 158 -39.97 23.49 -20.13
CA GLN A 158 -41.42 23.62 -20.26
C GLN A 158 -41.79 24.56 -21.43
N LEU A 159 -41.18 25.74 -21.50
CA LEU A 159 -41.39 26.69 -22.61
C LEU A 159 -41.00 26.09 -23.97
N ASN A 160 -39.84 25.43 -24.05
CA ASN A 160 -39.36 24.80 -25.29
C ASN A 160 -40.27 23.66 -25.78
N ASN A 161 -41.11 23.10 -24.91
CA ASN A 161 -42.07 22.03 -25.24
C ASN A 161 -43.52 22.54 -25.29
N GLY A 162 -43.74 23.86 -25.32
CA GLY A 162 -45.07 24.47 -25.40
C GLY A 162 -45.91 24.34 -24.12
N LEU A 163 -45.28 24.06 -22.97
CA LEU A 163 -45.95 23.91 -21.68
C LEU A 163 -45.97 25.22 -20.90
N THR A 164 -47.02 25.43 -20.10
CA THR A 164 -47.08 26.58 -19.18
C THR A 164 -46.05 26.42 -18.06
N PRO A 165 -45.21 27.41 -17.73
CA PRO A 165 -44.26 27.32 -16.62
C PRO A 165 -44.96 27.13 -15.26
N LYS A 166 -44.90 25.92 -14.70
CA LYS A 166 -45.39 25.60 -13.36
C LYS A 166 -44.27 25.08 -12.47
N PRO A 167 -44.20 25.54 -11.20
CA PRO A 167 -43.17 25.12 -10.27
C PRO A 167 -43.36 23.67 -9.83
N ILE A 168 -42.25 22.97 -9.61
CA ILE A 168 -42.23 21.64 -8.99
C ILE A 168 -41.79 21.80 -7.53
N SER A 169 -42.61 21.33 -6.59
CA SER A 169 -42.52 21.62 -5.15
C SER A 169 -41.24 21.09 -4.48
N TRP A 170 -40.76 19.91 -4.86
CA TRP A 170 -39.59 19.27 -4.22
C TRP A 170 -38.33 20.13 -4.29
N ILE A 171 -38.19 21.01 -5.30
CA ILE A 171 -37.04 21.90 -5.42
C ILE A 171 -36.95 22.87 -4.24
N ARG A 172 -38.09 23.31 -3.69
CA ARG A 172 -38.14 24.18 -2.51
C ARG A 172 -37.73 23.45 -1.23
N GLU A 173 -37.81 22.13 -1.23
CA GLU A 173 -37.49 21.28 -0.08
C GLU A 173 -35.99 20.96 0.03
N ILE A 174 -35.17 21.36 -0.95
CA ILE A 174 -33.71 21.22 -0.87
C ILE A 174 -33.18 22.13 0.24
N ARG A 175 -32.57 21.54 1.29
CA ARG A 175 -31.98 22.28 2.41
C ARG A 175 -30.46 22.13 2.44
N SER A 176 -29.82 22.96 3.27
CA SER A 176 -28.37 22.89 3.52
C SER A 176 -27.95 21.52 4.10
N SER A 177 -28.77 20.92 4.95
CA SER A 177 -28.50 19.66 5.65
C SER A 177 -29.11 18.41 5.01
N SER A 178 -30.14 18.55 4.19
CA SER A 178 -30.91 17.44 3.62
C SER A 178 -31.29 17.67 2.15
N TYR A 179 -31.42 16.56 1.42
CA TYR A 179 -31.94 16.53 0.06
C TYR A 179 -33.26 15.73 0.06
N PRO A 180 -34.27 16.10 -0.76
CA PRO A 180 -35.55 15.42 -0.79
C PRO A 180 -35.42 13.93 -1.13
N SER A 181 -36.32 13.11 -0.59
CA SER A 181 -36.35 11.67 -0.87
C SER A 181 -36.93 11.38 -2.26
N TRP A 182 -36.70 10.17 -2.78
CA TRP A 182 -37.28 9.74 -4.05
C TRP A 182 -38.82 9.74 -4.02
N ASN A 183 -39.43 9.39 -2.89
CA ASN A 183 -40.88 9.42 -2.72
C ASN A 183 -41.42 10.85 -2.73
N THR A 184 -40.73 11.78 -2.07
CA THR A 184 -41.05 13.21 -2.08
C THR A 184 -40.98 13.78 -3.50
N TYR A 185 -39.92 13.43 -4.24
CA TYR A 185 -39.78 13.79 -5.65
C TYR A 185 -40.93 13.23 -6.51
N LYS A 186 -41.27 11.95 -6.34
CA LYS A 186 -42.34 11.29 -7.11
C LYS A 186 -43.69 11.93 -6.86
N LEU A 187 -44.04 12.14 -5.59
CA LEU A 187 -45.29 12.80 -5.21
C LEU A 187 -45.37 14.22 -5.80
N SER A 188 -44.30 14.99 -5.67
CA SER A 188 -44.19 16.34 -6.23
C SER A 188 -44.30 16.37 -7.77
N PHE A 189 -43.79 15.35 -8.46
CA PHE A 189 -43.95 15.21 -9.91
C PHE A 189 -45.40 14.87 -10.27
N SER A 190 -46.05 13.94 -9.57
CA SER A 190 -47.47 13.61 -9.77
C SER A 190 -48.38 14.82 -9.55
N GLU A 191 -48.16 15.60 -8.49
CA GLU A 191 -48.90 16.85 -8.24
C GLU A 191 -48.69 17.90 -9.34
N TRP A 192 -47.50 17.97 -9.93
CA TRP A 192 -47.22 18.86 -11.05
C TRP A 192 -47.91 18.37 -12.33
N GLN A 193 -47.90 17.06 -12.56
CA GLN A 193 -48.54 16.40 -13.70
C GLN A 193 -50.07 16.64 -13.69
N GLU A 194 -50.73 16.49 -12.55
CA GLU A 194 -52.17 16.78 -12.39
C GLU A 194 -52.51 18.25 -12.72
N LYS A 195 -51.56 19.15 -12.51
CA LYS A 195 -51.73 20.58 -12.78
C LYS A 195 -51.40 20.92 -14.23
N GLN A 196 -50.96 20.00 -15.08
CA GLN A 196 -50.54 20.26 -16.46
C GLN A 196 -51.34 19.41 -17.44
N PRO A 197 -52.09 20.00 -18.38
CA PRO A 197 -52.70 19.24 -19.46
C PRO A 197 -51.60 18.81 -20.46
N ILE A 198 -51.14 17.56 -20.36
CA ILE A 198 -50.08 17.00 -21.23
C ILE A 198 -50.45 15.61 -21.74
N SER A 199 -49.99 15.28 -22.95
CA SER A 199 -50.13 13.93 -23.52
C SER A 199 -49.25 12.91 -22.79
N GLU A 200 -49.54 11.61 -22.96
CA GLU A 200 -48.76 10.52 -22.36
C GLU A 200 -47.27 10.57 -22.78
N ALA A 201 -46.99 10.85 -24.06
CA ALA A 201 -45.62 11.01 -24.57
C ALA A 201 -44.90 12.23 -23.96
N GLN A 202 -45.60 13.35 -23.78
CA GLN A 202 -45.05 14.53 -23.09
C GLN A 202 -44.81 14.26 -21.60
N SER A 203 -45.67 13.46 -20.97
CA SER A 203 -45.54 13.05 -19.58
C SER A 203 -44.31 12.17 -19.36
N GLU A 204 -44.04 11.22 -20.24
CA GLU A 204 -42.85 10.37 -20.18
C GLU A 204 -41.56 11.19 -20.38
N ALA A 205 -41.55 12.08 -21.37
CA ALA A 205 -40.44 13.02 -21.60
C ALA A 205 -40.22 13.97 -20.41
N ALA A 206 -41.30 14.45 -19.78
CA ALA A 206 -41.25 15.26 -18.57
C ALA A 206 -40.63 14.46 -17.41
N TYR A 207 -41.08 13.22 -17.20
CA TYR A 207 -40.58 12.36 -16.15
C TYR A 207 -39.07 12.16 -16.26
N ASP A 208 -38.57 11.83 -17.46
CA ASP A 208 -37.14 11.64 -17.72
C ASP A 208 -36.31 12.90 -17.47
N GLN A 209 -36.83 14.06 -17.87
CA GLN A 209 -36.15 15.35 -17.67
C GLN A 209 -36.08 15.74 -16.20
N VAL A 210 -37.21 15.67 -15.47
CA VAL A 210 -37.24 15.99 -14.03
C VAL A 210 -36.45 14.96 -13.23
N LYS A 211 -36.52 13.67 -13.59
CA LYS A 211 -35.71 12.60 -12.98
C LYS A 211 -34.23 12.88 -13.15
N SER A 212 -33.79 13.24 -14.35
CA SER A 212 -32.38 13.53 -14.63
C SER A 212 -31.85 14.70 -13.80
N LEU A 213 -32.68 15.75 -13.65
CA LEU A 213 -32.39 16.92 -12.83
C LEU A 213 -32.28 16.57 -11.33
N TYR A 214 -33.23 15.76 -10.84
CA TYR A 214 -33.27 15.29 -9.46
C TYR A 214 -32.03 14.42 -9.13
N MET A 215 -31.72 13.45 -9.99
CA MET A 215 -30.56 12.57 -9.79
C MET A 215 -29.24 13.35 -9.80
N ALA A 216 -29.11 14.33 -10.71
CA ALA A 216 -27.95 15.21 -10.74
C ALA A 216 -27.81 16.02 -9.45
N GLY A 217 -28.91 16.56 -8.92
CA GLY A 217 -28.91 17.32 -7.68
C GLY A 217 -28.63 16.47 -6.43
N LEU A 218 -29.08 15.21 -6.41
CA LEU A 218 -28.76 14.26 -5.34
C LEU A 218 -27.28 13.90 -5.34
N LEU A 219 -26.71 13.62 -6.53
CA LEU A 219 -25.28 13.38 -6.68
C LEU A 219 -24.47 14.62 -6.28
N PHE A 220 -24.90 15.81 -6.69
CA PHE A 220 -24.32 17.08 -6.27
C PHE A 220 -24.35 17.23 -4.74
N SER A 221 -25.49 16.97 -4.09
CA SER A 221 -25.64 17.09 -2.63
C SER A 221 -24.69 16.14 -1.89
N THR A 222 -24.54 14.91 -2.37
CA THR A 222 -23.60 13.95 -1.79
C THR A 222 -22.14 14.37 -2.00
N VAL A 223 -21.79 14.81 -3.21
CA VAL A 223 -20.48 15.37 -3.52
C VAL A 223 -20.20 16.55 -2.59
N LYS A 224 -21.14 17.49 -2.42
CA LYS A 224 -21.02 18.61 -1.50
C LYS A 224 -20.85 18.16 -0.04
N LYS A 225 -21.62 17.20 0.46
CA LYS A 225 -21.47 16.68 1.84
C LYS A 225 -20.11 16.05 2.08
N ILE A 226 -19.56 15.36 1.09
CA ILE A 226 -18.18 14.87 1.13
C ILE A 226 -17.24 16.06 1.27
N LEU A 227 -17.40 17.09 0.43
CA LEU A 227 -16.58 18.30 0.41
C LEU A 227 -16.69 19.17 1.69
N ASP A 228 -17.87 19.28 2.31
CA ASP A 228 -18.08 20.07 3.53
C ASP A 228 -17.41 19.44 4.77
N LYS A 229 -17.09 18.14 4.75
CA LYS A 229 -16.31 17.48 5.82
C LYS A 229 -14.83 17.90 5.80
N PHE A 230 -14.43 18.72 4.84
CA PHE A 230 -13.07 19.09 4.52
C PHE A 230 -12.86 20.62 4.60
N LYS A 231 -13.40 21.25 5.66
CA LYS A 231 -13.73 22.69 5.78
C LYS A 231 -12.67 23.76 5.51
N PRO A 232 -11.34 23.60 5.60
CA PRO A 232 -10.47 24.73 5.39
C PRO A 232 -10.09 24.84 3.90
N PHE A 233 -11.02 25.06 2.95
CA PHE A 233 -10.64 25.51 1.59
C PHE A 233 -11.80 25.91 0.64
N SER A 234 -11.48 26.81 -0.30
CA SER A 234 -12.32 27.32 -1.41
C SER A 234 -12.02 26.61 -2.73
N PHE A 235 -13.02 26.43 -3.59
CA PHE A 235 -12.96 25.62 -4.82
C PHE A 235 -12.02 26.16 -5.91
N TYR A 236 -11.66 27.44 -5.87
CA TYR A 236 -10.84 28.08 -6.89
C TYR A 236 -9.84 29.02 -6.24
N THR A 237 -8.55 28.87 -6.58
CA THR A 237 -7.60 29.99 -6.43
C THR A 237 -7.78 30.92 -7.62
N GLU A 238 -7.56 32.23 -7.46
CA GLU A 238 -7.62 33.21 -8.57
C GLU A 238 -6.77 32.77 -9.79
N ARG A 239 -5.66 32.08 -9.51
CA ARG A 239 -4.75 31.50 -10.51
C ARG A 239 -5.39 30.37 -11.33
N MET A 240 -6.34 29.61 -10.78
CA MET A 240 -7.07 28.55 -11.49
C MET A 240 -8.21 29.10 -12.34
N LEU A 241 -8.89 30.17 -11.89
CA LEU A 241 -9.90 30.88 -12.68
C LEU A 241 -9.31 31.57 -13.92
N ALA A 242 -8.11 32.14 -13.80
CA ALA A 242 -7.37 32.73 -14.91
C ALA A 242 -6.88 31.72 -15.97
N LEU A 243 -6.83 30.43 -15.62
CA LEU A 243 -6.41 29.33 -16.50
C LEU A 243 -7.58 28.64 -17.19
N GLU A 244 -8.78 28.70 -16.62
CA GLU A 244 -10.01 28.18 -17.23
C GLU A 244 -10.56 29.16 -18.30
N SER A 245 -10.31 30.47 -18.12
CA SER A 245 -10.67 31.52 -19.08
C SER A 245 -9.75 31.57 -20.31
N ASN A 246 -8.52 31.06 -20.21
CA ASN A 246 -7.57 30.99 -21.30
C ASN A 246 -7.47 29.54 -21.74
N SER A 247 -7.97 29.18 -22.92
CA SER A 247 -8.06 27.83 -23.47
C SER A 247 -6.71 27.09 -23.62
N PHE A 248 -6.10 26.70 -22.51
CA PHE A 248 -4.84 25.97 -22.45
C PHE A 248 -5.04 24.49 -22.81
N SER A 249 -4.00 23.88 -23.40
CA SER A 249 -4.01 22.47 -23.77
C SER A 249 -3.92 21.56 -22.53
N LEU A 250 -4.53 20.38 -22.61
CA LEU A 250 -4.52 19.37 -21.53
C LEU A 250 -3.09 18.97 -21.11
N SER A 251 -2.11 19.07 -22.03
CA SER A 251 -0.72 18.76 -21.73
C SER A 251 -0.07 19.83 -20.83
N ALA A 252 -0.38 21.11 -21.02
CA ALA A 252 0.16 22.20 -20.21
C ALA A 252 -0.38 22.15 -18.76
N TYR A 253 -1.68 21.93 -18.60
CA TYR A 253 -2.29 21.73 -17.29
C TYR A 253 -1.76 20.45 -16.60
N GLY A 254 -1.65 19.34 -17.36
CA GLY A 254 -1.07 18.09 -16.89
C GLY A 254 0.39 18.22 -16.44
N GLN A 255 1.22 18.98 -17.19
CA GLN A 255 2.61 19.25 -16.85
C GLN A 255 2.74 20.13 -15.61
N MET A 256 1.88 21.15 -15.44
CA MET A 256 1.90 22.00 -14.26
C MET A 256 1.40 21.29 -13.00
N MET A 257 0.38 20.43 -13.11
CA MET A 257 -0.05 19.54 -12.02
C MET A 257 1.02 18.50 -11.69
N ALA A 258 1.71 17.94 -12.70
CA ALA A 258 2.86 17.07 -12.50
C ALA A 258 4.02 17.80 -11.82
N LYS A 259 4.28 19.08 -12.15
CA LYS A 259 5.31 19.94 -11.54
C LYS A 259 4.96 20.36 -10.11
N ALA A 260 3.69 20.52 -9.79
CA ALA A 260 3.21 20.74 -8.42
C ALA A 260 3.21 19.43 -7.59
N ALA A 261 3.05 18.28 -8.25
CA ALA A 261 3.13 16.94 -7.67
C ALA A 261 4.55 16.34 -7.68
N GLN A 262 5.54 17.07 -8.20
CA GLN A 262 6.89 16.53 -8.44
C GLN A 262 7.59 16.23 -7.12
N HIS A 263 7.68 14.93 -6.83
CA HIS A 263 8.58 14.37 -5.86
C HIS A 263 10.02 14.48 -6.38
N GLN A 264 10.99 14.72 -5.49
CA GLN A 264 12.40 14.70 -5.84
C GLN A 264 12.85 13.24 -5.96
N GLU A 265 13.37 12.83 -7.10
CA GLU A 265 14.03 11.53 -7.18
C GLU A 265 15.31 11.59 -6.31
N PRO A 266 15.48 10.74 -5.29
CA PRO A 266 16.58 10.89 -4.34
C PRO A 266 17.97 10.77 -4.98
N ALA A 267 18.11 9.97 -6.04
CA ALA A 267 19.35 9.88 -6.81
C ALA A 267 19.66 11.19 -7.57
N ALA A 268 18.67 11.73 -8.29
CA ALA A 268 18.80 13.01 -8.98
C ALA A 268 19.02 14.17 -8.01
N PHE A 269 18.30 14.18 -6.88
CA PHE A 269 18.47 15.15 -5.81
C PHE A 269 19.90 15.18 -5.29
N LEU A 270 20.43 14.01 -4.92
CA LEU A 270 21.81 13.91 -4.44
C LEU A 270 22.79 14.34 -5.53
N SER A 271 22.58 13.94 -6.78
CA SER A 271 23.46 14.33 -7.89
C SER A 271 23.49 15.84 -8.11
N GLU A 272 22.33 16.50 -8.10
CA GLU A 272 22.21 17.95 -8.28
C GLU A 272 22.74 18.72 -7.08
N HIS A 273 22.32 18.36 -5.87
CA HIS A 273 22.64 19.12 -4.66
C HIS A 273 24.06 18.84 -4.15
N LYS A 274 24.63 17.65 -4.40
CA LYS A 274 26.03 17.36 -4.05
C LYS A 274 27.00 18.30 -4.76
N LYS A 275 26.71 18.68 -6.01
CA LYS A 275 27.51 19.65 -6.77
C LYS A 275 27.44 21.06 -6.20
N GLN A 276 26.34 21.41 -5.52
CA GLN A 276 26.08 22.75 -5.00
C GLN A 276 26.52 22.93 -3.55
N THR A 277 26.29 21.93 -2.69
CA THR A 277 26.50 22.05 -1.23
C THR A 277 27.38 20.94 -0.65
N GLY A 278 27.94 20.06 -1.48
CA GLY A 278 28.71 18.91 -1.02
C GLY A 278 27.84 17.74 -0.55
N SER A 279 28.48 16.56 -0.43
CA SER A 279 27.79 15.28 -0.23
C SER A 279 27.09 15.16 1.12
N THR A 280 27.73 15.66 2.19
CA THR A 280 27.22 15.57 3.56
C THR A 280 25.96 16.39 3.73
N ASP A 281 25.97 17.65 3.27
CA ASP A 281 24.82 18.54 3.38
C ASP A 281 23.68 18.14 2.44
N ALA A 282 23.99 17.65 1.23
CA ALA A 282 22.99 17.08 0.34
C ALA A 282 22.31 15.86 0.97
N THR A 283 23.07 14.97 1.61
CA THR A 283 22.51 13.80 2.32
C THR A 283 21.67 14.23 3.52
N LYS A 284 22.14 15.18 4.32
CA LYS A 284 21.38 15.73 5.46
C LYS A 284 20.07 16.36 5.00
N LYS A 285 20.09 17.16 3.91
CA LYS A 285 18.88 17.74 3.31
C LYS A 285 17.93 16.68 2.75
N LEU A 286 18.45 15.60 2.16
CA LEU A 286 17.61 14.50 1.68
C LEU A 286 16.95 13.75 2.84
N ILE A 287 17.68 13.53 3.93
CA ILE A 287 17.15 12.89 5.14
C ILE A 287 16.07 13.77 5.77
N THR A 288 16.31 15.06 5.97
CA THR A 288 15.32 15.95 6.60
C THR A 288 14.14 16.27 5.67
N TYR A 289 14.28 15.99 4.37
CA TYR A 289 13.20 16.16 3.41
C TYR A 289 11.96 15.34 3.81
N ARG A 290 10.87 16.06 4.07
CA ARG A 290 9.54 15.51 4.38
C ARG A 290 9.58 14.44 5.48
N ASN A 291 10.12 14.79 6.65
CA ASN A 291 10.12 13.95 7.86
C ASN A 291 10.75 12.56 7.62
N CYS A 292 11.99 12.51 7.12
CA CYS A 292 12.73 11.26 6.93
C CYS A 292 12.15 10.29 5.90
N LEU A 293 11.40 10.78 4.91
CA LEU A 293 10.82 9.93 3.86
C LEU A 293 11.88 9.14 3.07
N PHE A 294 13.03 9.76 2.80
CA PHE A 294 14.14 9.12 2.10
C PHE A 294 15.12 8.41 3.04
N MET A 295 14.82 8.32 4.33
CA MET A 295 15.68 7.68 5.32
C MET A 295 16.07 6.25 4.91
N PRO A 296 15.15 5.36 4.50
CA PRO A 296 15.56 4.00 4.18
C PRO A 296 16.36 3.91 2.86
N TYR A 297 16.16 4.85 1.92
CA TYR A 297 17.00 4.96 0.72
C TYR A 297 18.42 5.34 1.11
N VAL A 298 18.58 6.35 1.99
CA VAL A 298 19.89 6.76 2.48
C VAL A 298 20.55 5.62 3.27
N LEU A 299 19.79 4.91 4.11
CA LEU A 299 20.28 3.72 4.79
C LEU A 299 20.76 2.67 3.80
N GLN A 300 19.99 2.36 2.76
CA GLN A 300 20.35 1.39 1.73
C GLN A 300 21.63 1.80 0.98
N GLU A 301 21.74 3.06 0.54
CA GLU A 301 22.92 3.56 -0.17
C GLU A 301 24.17 3.53 0.70
N GLN A 302 24.02 3.91 1.97
CA GLN A 302 25.12 3.79 2.90
C GLN A 302 25.47 2.33 3.16
N PHE A 303 24.48 1.44 3.25
CA PHE A 303 24.68 0.00 3.42
C PHE A 303 25.47 -0.60 2.27
N LYS A 304 25.17 -0.22 1.01
CA LYS A 304 25.99 -0.58 -0.16
C LYS A 304 27.44 -0.13 0.02
N SER A 305 27.66 1.08 0.54
CA SER A 305 29.02 1.57 0.83
C SER A 305 29.70 0.81 1.97
N ASP A 306 28.96 0.35 2.99
CA ASP A 306 29.51 -0.30 4.18
C ASP A 306 29.93 -1.75 3.95
N LEU A 307 29.39 -2.36 2.90
CA LEU A 307 29.80 -3.68 2.42
C LEU A 307 31.20 -3.68 1.77
N THR A 308 31.83 -2.49 1.64
CA THR A 308 33.23 -2.32 1.21
C THR A 308 34.12 -1.96 2.44
N SER A 309 35.31 -2.57 2.54
CA SER A 309 36.07 -2.80 3.80
C SER A 309 36.47 -1.56 4.61
N ASP A 310 36.77 -0.43 3.98
CA ASP A 310 37.63 0.59 4.60
C ASP A 310 36.90 1.57 5.53
N LYS A 311 35.56 1.44 5.66
CA LYS A 311 34.72 2.39 6.42
C LYS A 311 33.96 1.76 7.59
N LYS A 312 34.21 0.47 7.88
CA LYS A 312 33.43 -0.29 8.85
C LYS A 312 33.47 0.28 10.27
N LEU A 313 34.64 0.64 10.77
CA LEU A 313 34.78 1.23 12.11
C LEU A 313 34.14 2.63 12.19
N LEU A 314 34.34 3.46 11.15
CA LEU A 314 33.74 4.79 11.05
C LEU A 314 32.22 4.72 11.13
N ARG A 315 31.63 3.64 10.61
CA ARG A 315 30.19 3.43 10.58
C ARG A 315 29.58 3.15 11.95
N LEU A 316 30.31 2.48 12.83
CA LEU A 316 29.87 2.23 14.20
C LEU A 316 30.09 3.42 15.14
N ARG A 317 30.73 4.50 14.66
CA ARG A 317 31.15 5.64 15.49
C ARG A 317 30.02 6.24 16.34
N LYS A 318 28.81 6.40 15.79
CA LYS A 318 27.68 6.98 16.54
C LYS A 318 27.26 6.07 17.71
N LEU A 319 27.16 4.76 17.45
CA LEU A 319 26.88 3.74 18.46
C LEU A 319 27.98 3.69 19.53
N LEU A 320 29.26 3.68 19.12
CA LEU A 320 30.41 3.66 20.03
C LEU A 320 30.50 4.93 20.90
N MET A 321 30.26 6.10 20.32
CA MET A 321 30.18 7.36 21.09
C MET A 321 29.06 7.32 22.13
N LYS A 322 27.90 6.77 21.77
CA LYS A 322 26.74 6.67 22.67
C LYS A 322 26.90 5.61 23.76
N SER A 323 27.68 4.57 23.54
CA SER A 323 28.00 3.58 24.58
C SER A 323 28.90 4.17 25.68
N GLY A 324 29.62 5.26 25.38
CA GLY A 324 30.47 5.98 26.34
C GLY A 324 31.73 5.19 26.73
N VAL A 325 32.19 4.26 25.89
CA VAL A 325 33.44 3.52 26.11
C VAL A 325 34.59 4.25 25.42
N GLU A 326 35.61 4.65 26.18
CA GLU A 326 36.75 5.44 25.68
C GLU A 326 37.99 4.59 25.34
N GLY A 327 38.03 3.31 25.76
CA GLY A 327 39.16 2.42 25.54
C GLY A 327 39.26 1.91 24.11
N ASN A 328 40.09 2.53 23.27
CA ASN A 328 40.30 2.12 21.86
C ASN A 328 40.62 0.62 21.69
N HIS A 329 41.41 0.04 22.59
CA HIS A 329 41.74 -1.39 22.56
C HIS A 329 40.51 -2.29 22.78
N LEU A 330 39.57 -1.89 23.65
CA LEU A 330 38.31 -2.61 23.89
C LEU A 330 37.42 -2.55 22.66
N ILE A 331 37.32 -1.38 22.02
CA ILE A 331 36.56 -1.17 20.79
C ILE A 331 37.11 -2.05 19.67
N THR A 332 38.43 -2.05 19.47
CA THR A 332 39.08 -2.86 18.43
C THR A 332 38.89 -4.35 18.70
N ASN A 333 39.08 -4.80 19.95
CA ASN A 333 38.86 -6.20 20.33
C ASN A 333 37.42 -6.63 20.06
N TYR A 334 36.45 -5.83 20.48
CA TYR A 334 35.04 -6.09 20.23
C TYR A 334 34.71 -6.13 18.73
N PHE A 335 35.21 -5.16 17.96
CA PHE A 335 34.98 -5.09 16.52
C PHE A 335 35.50 -6.34 15.80
N ASN A 336 36.66 -6.85 16.20
CA ASN A 336 37.25 -8.06 15.64
C ASN A 336 36.45 -9.34 15.95
N GLN A 337 35.56 -9.31 16.94
CA GLN A 337 34.70 -10.44 17.32
C GLN A 337 33.33 -10.40 16.61
N LEU A 338 32.99 -9.32 15.91
CA LEU A 338 31.73 -9.22 15.18
C LEU A 338 31.81 -10.01 13.87
N ASP A 339 30.89 -10.94 13.69
CA ASP A 339 30.65 -11.56 12.39
C ASP A 339 29.95 -10.58 11.42
N GLY A 340 29.78 -10.98 10.16
CA GLY A 340 29.19 -10.11 9.14
C GLY A 340 27.79 -9.63 9.49
N LEU A 341 26.94 -10.53 10.01
CA LEU A 341 25.57 -10.24 10.40
C LEU A 341 25.52 -9.31 11.63
N GLY A 342 26.32 -9.62 12.65
CA GLY A 342 26.42 -8.83 13.87
C GLY A 342 26.92 -7.42 13.60
N TYR A 343 27.92 -7.26 12.72
CA TYR A 343 28.40 -5.96 12.24
C TYR A 343 27.28 -5.17 11.56
N VAL A 344 26.58 -5.79 10.60
CA VAL A 344 25.51 -5.16 9.84
C VAL A 344 24.42 -4.61 10.76
N LEU A 345 23.99 -5.40 11.74
CA LEU A 345 22.90 -5.01 12.62
C LEU A 345 23.28 -3.79 13.48
N ARG A 346 24.54 -3.74 13.94
CA ARG A 346 25.09 -2.61 14.70
C ARG A 346 25.34 -1.38 13.82
N ALA A 347 25.68 -1.58 12.54
CA ALA A 347 25.78 -0.51 11.56
C ALA A 347 24.39 0.10 11.25
N LEU A 348 23.35 -0.73 11.11
CA LEU A 348 21.95 -0.27 10.97
C LEU A 348 21.53 0.55 12.19
N LEU A 349 21.80 0.05 13.40
CA LEU A 349 21.52 0.80 14.64
C LEU A 349 22.24 2.14 14.69
N SER A 350 23.56 2.14 14.50
CA SER A 350 24.40 3.35 14.50
C SER A 350 23.88 4.40 13.50
N SER A 351 23.45 3.95 12.32
CA SER A 351 22.88 4.81 11.28
C SER A 351 21.53 5.38 11.69
N VAL A 352 20.67 4.55 12.28
CA VAL A 352 19.35 4.99 12.73
C VAL A 352 19.44 5.98 13.91
N MET A 353 20.37 5.76 14.83
CA MET A 353 20.65 6.68 15.95
C MET A 353 21.16 8.05 15.48
N ALA A 354 21.77 8.15 14.30
CA ALA A 354 22.17 9.44 13.75
C ALA A 354 20.96 10.35 13.46
N PHE A 355 19.75 9.79 13.33
CA PHE A 355 18.52 10.54 13.08
C PHE A 355 17.90 11.16 14.34
N GLU A 356 18.32 10.78 15.54
CA GLU A 356 17.88 11.43 16.80
C GLU A 356 18.04 12.96 16.76
N GLN A 357 19.06 13.44 16.05
CA GLN A 357 19.38 14.87 15.92
C GLN A 357 18.66 15.55 14.74
N LEU A 358 17.84 14.80 13.99
CA LEU A 358 17.24 15.22 12.74
C LEU A 358 15.71 15.19 12.78
N VAL A 359 15.09 14.39 13.66
CA VAL A 359 13.63 14.28 13.82
C VAL A 359 13.21 14.03 15.26
N ASP A 360 12.12 14.65 15.70
CA ASP A 360 11.70 14.71 17.11
C ASP A 360 11.02 13.43 17.63
N TRP A 361 10.60 12.53 16.73
CA TRP A 361 9.92 11.29 17.11
C TRP A 361 10.88 10.10 17.28
N VAL A 362 12.13 10.24 16.83
CA VAL A 362 13.19 9.27 17.12
C VAL A 362 13.83 9.71 18.42
N THR A 363 13.40 9.11 19.53
CA THR A 363 13.82 9.53 20.86
C THR A 363 14.97 8.65 21.38
N PRO A 364 15.89 9.17 22.20
CA PRO A 364 17.01 8.38 22.74
C PRO A 364 16.57 7.12 23.50
N GLU A 365 15.40 7.16 24.14
CA GLU A 365 14.83 6.05 24.92
C GLU A 365 14.54 4.81 24.05
N MET A 366 14.32 4.99 22.74
CA MET A 366 14.14 3.88 21.80
C MET A 366 15.39 3.01 21.68
N PHE A 367 16.56 3.56 22.00
CA PHE A 367 17.86 2.89 21.83
C PHE A 367 18.56 2.59 23.15
N GLU A 368 18.08 3.13 24.27
CA GLU A 368 18.77 3.07 25.57
C GLU A 368 19.21 1.66 25.95
N GLN A 369 18.28 0.69 25.89
CA GLN A 369 18.58 -0.71 26.22
C GLN A 369 19.58 -1.33 25.23
N SER A 370 19.45 -1.06 23.93
CA SER A 370 20.39 -1.55 22.92
C SER A 370 21.81 -1.00 23.15
N VAL A 371 21.90 0.29 23.45
CA VAL A 371 23.18 0.98 23.73
C VAL A 371 23.81 0.45 25.01
N HIS A 372 23.02 0.22 26.06
CA HIS A 372 23.50 -0.38 27.31
C HIS A 372 24.08 -1.78 27.07
N LEU A 373 23.36 -2.63 26.34
CA LEU A 373 23.84 -3.98 26.04
C LEU A 373 25.12 -3.96 25.19
N VAL A 374 25.20 -3.10 24.17
CA VAL A 374 26.43 -2.92 23.37
C VAL A 374 27.59 -2.42 24.23
N LYS A 375 27.35 -1.51 25.19
CA LYS A 375 28.37 -1.06 26.14
C LYS A 375 28.96 -2.22 26.95
N ASP A 376 28.10 -3.12 27.43
CA ASP A 376 28.54 -4.30 28.17
C ASP A 376 29.31 -5.29 27.29
N GLU A 377 28.88 -5.49 26.03
CA GLU A 377 29.62 -6.32 25.06
C GLU A 377 31.01 -5.76 24.79
N ILE A 378 31.14 -4.45 24.59
CA ILE A 378 32.45 -3.81 24.35
C ILE A 378 33.37 -4.01 25.56
N ARG A 379 32.87 -3.85 26.78
CA ARG A 379 33.65 -4.05 28.01
C ARG A 379 34.09 -5.50 28.21
N LYS A 380 33.23 -6.46 27.86
CA LYS A 380 33.52 -7.90 27.95
C LYS A 380 34.32 -8.42 26.75
N GLY A 381 34.35 -7.67 25.65
CA GLY A 381 35.01 -8.06 24.41
C GLY A 381 34.28 -9.19 23.66
N GLN A 382 32.98 -9.39 23.86
CA GLN A 382 32.25 -10.50 23.25
C GLN A 382 30.78 -10.12 22.91
N PRO A 383 30.30 -10.41 21.69
CA PRO A 383 28.89 -10.22 21.33
C PRO A 383 27.97 -11.27 21.97
N VAL A 384 26.72 -10.88 22.23
CA VAL A 384 25.70 -11.71 22.88
C VAL A 384 24.40 -11.67 22.06
N PRO A 385 23.74 -12.82 21.78
CA PRO A 385 22.51 -12.86 20.98
C PRO A 385 21.35 -12.01 21.55
N SER A 386 21.29 -11.82 22.87
CA SER A 386 20.27 -10.97 23.50
C SER A 386 20.36 -9.51 23.06
N THR A 387 21.57 -9.02 22.75
CA THR A 387 21.79 -7.66 22.25
C THR A 387 21.17 -7.51 20.87
N GLU A 388 21.37 -8.48 19.98
CA GLU A 388 20.86 -8.44 18.62
C GLU A 388 19.33 -8.36 18.58
N ARG A 389 18.66 -9.14 19.43
CA ARG A 389 17.20 -9.06 19.60
C ARG A 389 16.74 -7.67 19.99
N GLU A 390 17.47 -7.03 20.89
CA GLU A 390 17.13 -5.70 21.36
C GLU A 390 17.38 -4.63 20.30
N ILE A 391 18.47 -4.74 19.54
CA ILE A 391 18.74 -3.88 18.39
C ILE A 391 17.61 -4.03 17.36
N ILE A 392 17.24 -5.26 17.02
CA ILE A 392 16.13 -5.54 16.11
C ILE A 392 14.82 -4.96 16.65
N ARG A 393 14.57 -5.04 17.97
CA ARG A 393 13.38 -4.46 18.62
C ARG A 393 13.36 -2.94 18.44
N ALA A 394 14.45 -2.25 18.75
CA ALA A 394 14.60 -0.81 18.57
C ALA A 394 14.39 -0.41 17.09
N LEU A 395 15.05 -1.09 16.15
CA LEU A 395 14.91 -0.83 14.72
C LEU A 395 13.49 -1.11 14.22
N THR A 396 12.83 -2.14 14.73
CA THR A 396 11.43 -2.46 14.41
C THR A 396 10.49 -1.38 14.96
N GLN A 397 10.78 -0.84 16.15
CA GLN A 397 10.02 0.26 16.73
C GLN A 397 10.18 1.53 15.87
N VAL A 398 11.41 1.87 15.48
CA VAL A 398 11.67 3.00 14.57
C VAL A 398 10.99 2.79 13.22
N LEU A 399 11.07 1.59 12.63
CA LEU A 399 10.39 1.29 11.37
C LEU A 399 8.87 1.37 11.52
N SER A 400 8.32 0.95 12.66
CA SER A 400 6.89 1.04 12.95
C SER A 400 6.45 2.49 13.13
N GLU A 401 7.23 3.30 13.84
CA GLU A 401 6.98 4.74 13.97
C GLU A 401 7.10 5.45 12.63
N LEU A 402 8.13 5.14 11.84
CA LEU A 402 8.26 5.61 10.48
C LEU A 402 7.03 5.22 9.65
N ALA A 403 6.60 3.95 9.68
CA ALA A 403 5.42 3.48 8.95
C ALA A 403 4.07 3.99 9.51
N ASN A 404 4.03 4.47 10.76
CA ASN A 404 2.86 5.13 11.34
C ASN A 404 2.78 6.60 10.94
N GLN A 405 3.94 7.23 10.71
CA GLN A 405 4.07 8.62 10.31
C GLN A 405 4.08 8.83 8.80
N GLN A 406 4.56 7.82 8.07
CA GLN A 406 4.81 7.76 6.62
C GLN A 406 4.16 6.51 6.00
N HIS A 407 3.98 6.43 4.69
CA HIS A 407 3.61 5.16 4.03
C HIS A 407 4.88 4.37 3.83
N PRO A 408 4.84 3.05 4.04
CA PRO A 408 6.04 2.24 3.99
C PRO A 408 6.82 2.36 2.67
N GLY A 409 6.19 2.55 1.49
CA GLY A 409 6.88 2.73 0.20
C GLY A 409 8.02 1.73 -0.11
N ALA A 410 8.70 1.91 -1.25
CA ALA A 410 9.84 1.04 -1.62
C ALA A 410 11.04 1.16 -0.66
N SER A 411 11.22 2.33 -0.05
CA SER A 411 12.31 2.59 0.89
C SER A 411 12.10 1.81 2.20
N CYS A 412 10.95 1.94 2.91
CA CYS A 412 10.78 1.21 4.17
C CYS A 412 10.63 -0.29 3.94
N ASN A 413 10.17 -0.71 2.76
CA ASN A 413 10.22 -2.10 2.33
C ASN A 413 11.64 -2.69 2.43
N THR A 414 12.64 -1.95 1.95
CA THR A 414 14.04 -2.40 2.03
C THR A 414 14.47 -2.63 3.48
N LEU A 415 14.19 -1.69 4.39
CA LEU A 415 14.50 -1.86 5.81
C LEU A 415 13.70 -3.01 6.44
N ALA A 416 12.43 -3.20 6.06
CA ALA A 416 11.61 -4.31 6.50
C ALA A 416 12.18 -5.67 6.05
N ILE A 417 12.66 -5.78 4.81
CA ILE A 417 13.35 -6.96 4.27
C ILE A 417 14.60 -7.29 5.10
N PHE A 418 15.44 -6.28 5.38
CA PHE A 418 16.63 -6.48 6.22
C PHE A 418 16.25 -6.99 7.61
N LEU A 419 15.36 -6.28 8.31
CA LEU A 419 14.95 -6.67 9.66
C LEU A 419 14.25 -8.02 9.71
N TYR A 420 13.49 -8.37 8.66
CA TYR A 420 12.90 -9.68 8.49
C TYR A 420 13.97 -10.77 8.46
N CYS A 421 14.99 -10.62 7.61
CA CYS A 421 16.05 -11.63 7.47
C CYS A 421 16.92 -11.75 8.73
N PHE A 422 17.14 -10.64 9.45
CA PHE A 422 17.79 -10.66 10.76
C PHE A 422 16.98 -11.41 11.81
N ARG A 423 15.66 -11.13 11.90
CA ARG A 423 14.76 -11.88 12.80
C ARG A 423 14.65 -13.35 12.44
N TYR A 424 14.61 -13.66 11.15
CA TYR A 424 14.46 -15.02 10.68
C TYR A 424 15.66 -15.89 11.05
N SER A 425 16.86 -15.31 11.05
CA SER A 425 18.10 -16.00 11.42
C SER A 425 18.19 -16.32 12.92
N ASP A 426 17.34 -15.73 13.76
CA ASP A 426 17.27 -16.05 15.19
C ASP A 426 16.52 -17.37 15.44
N GLU A 427 17.22 -18.32 16.04
CA GLU A 427 16.66 -19.65 16.30
C GLU A 427 15.45 -19.66 17.25
N SER A 428 15.23 -18.61 18.03
CA SER A 428 14.13 -18.54 19.01
C SER A 428 12.81 -17.99 18.45
N VAL A 429 12.82 -17.41 17.25
CA VAL A 429 11.68 -16.65 16.72
C VAL A 429 10.83 -17.53 15.81
N GLN A 430 9.52 -17.59 16.07
CA GLN A 430 8.58 -18.29 15.20
C GLN A 430 8.33 -17.51 13.90
N PRO A 431 8.08 -18.17 12.76
CA PRO A 431 7.86 -17.51 11.47
C PRO A 431 6.76 -16.43 11.50
N ASN A 432 5.67 -16.68 12.24
CA ASN A 432 4.53 -15.76 12.39
C ASN A 432 4.84 -14.47 13.18
N ALA A 433 5.95 -14.41 13.92
CA ALA A 433 6.36 -13.22 14.65
C ALA A 433 6.83 -12.08 13.71
N ASN A 434 6.97 -12.38 12.42
CA ASN A 434 7.40 -11.43 11.40
C ASN A 434 6.23 -10.78 10.62
N ALA A 435 4.98 -11.04 11.02
CA ALA A 435 3.78 -10.56 10.32
C ALA A 435 3.74 -9.03 10.12
N ALA A 436 4.38 -8.25 11.00
CA ALA A 436 4.48 -6.80 10.83
C ALA A 436 5.37 -6.41 9.64
N MET A 437 6.52 -7.07 9.46
CA MET A 437 7.44 -6.82 8.34
C MET A 437 6.86 -7.32 7.03
N GLU A 438 6.25 -8.51 7.03
CA GLU A 438 5.54 -9.07 5.89
C GLU A 438 4.38 -8.17 5.44
N ARG A 439 3.63 -7.62 6.40
CA ARG A 439 2.57 -6.67 6.11
C ARG A 439 3.10 -5.38 5.48
N LEU A 440 4.20 -4.83 6.00
CA LEU A 440 4.84 -3.64 5.41
C LEU A 440 5.34 -3.93 3.99
N PHE A 441 5.86 -5.13 3.74
CA PHE A 441 6.24 -5.58 2.41
C PHE A 441 5.04 -5.65 1.46
N TRP A 442 3.95 -6.30 1.87
CA TRP A 442 2.73 -6.41 1.07
C TRP A 442 2.06 -5.07 0.79
N ASP A 443 2.01 -4.18 1.78
CA ASP A 443 1.39 -2.86 1.67
C ASP A 443 2.11 -1.95 0.65
N THR A 444 3.33 -2.31 0.21
CA THR A 444 4.17 -1.53 -0.72
C THR A 444 4.42 -2.21 -2.05
N HIS A 445 3.95 -3.45 -2.22
CA HIS A 445 4.13 -4.19 -3.47
C HIS A 445 2.91 -4.04 -4.38
N SER A 446 3.16 -3.61 -5.63
CA SER A 446 2.13 -3.23 -6.60
C SER A 446 1.33 -4.41 -7.17
N LYS A 447 1.82 -5.64 -7.02
CA LYS A 447 1.12 -6.86 -7.41
C LYS A 447 1.01 -7.80 -6.20
N PRO A 448 -0.18 -8.34 -5.88
CA PRO A 448 -0.24 -9.55 -5.08
C PRO A 448 0.43 -10.65 -5.91
N TYR A 449 1.58 -11.15 -5.46
CA TYR A 449 2.22 -12.30 -6.09
C TYR A 449 1.38 -13.51 -5.75
N THR A 450 0.64 -14.00 -6.74
CA THR A 450 -0.49 -14.92 -6.55
C THR A 450 -0.10 -16.35 -6.16
N GLU A 451 1.18 -16.68 -6.05
CA GLU A 451 1.66 -18.07 -5.90
C GLU A 451 2.87 -18.24 -4.97
N GLN A 452 3.52 -17.17 -4.52
CA GLN A 452 4.71 -17.25 -3.66
C GLN A 452 4.41 -16.74 -2.25
N ALA A 453 4.74 -17.54 -1.23
CA ALA A 453 4.67 -17.12 0.16
C ALA A 453 5.65 -15.95 0.41
N CYS A 454 5.19 -14.95 1.17
CA CYS A 454 5.87 -13.67 1.40
C CYS A 454 7.32 -13.85 1.86
N GLU A 455 7.52 -14.86 2.70
CA GLU A 455 8.78 -15.19 3.34
C GLU A 455 9.87 -15.52 2.31
N TYR A 456 9.54 -16.27 1.26
CA TYR A 456 10.48 -16.56 0.17
C TYR A 456 10.86 -15.28 -0.57
N MET A 457 9.90 -14.39 -0.81
CA MET A 457 10.14 -13.16 -1.57
C MET A 457 11.05 -12.20 -0.79
N LEU A 458 10.82 -12.05 0.51
CA LEU A 458 11.64 -11.23 1.40
C LEU A 458 13.09 -11.72 1.42
N ILE A 459 13.29 -13.03 1.63
CA ILE A 459 14.62 -13.63 1.69
C ILE A 459 15.32 -13.55 0.33
N ALA A 460 14.61 -13.78 -0.78
CA ALA A 460 15.15 -13.66 -2.12
C ALA A 460 15.58 -12.23 -2.43
N ALA A 461 14.78 -11.23 -2.07
CA ALA A 461 15.10 -9.82 -2.26
C ALA A 461 16.36 -9.42 -1.48
N TYR A 462 16.48 -9.90 -0.23
CA TYR A 462 17.68 -9.71 0.59
C TYR A 462 18.91 -10.38 -0.04
N ASN A 463 18.81 -11.67 -0.39
CA ASN A 463 19.93 -12.42 -0.96
C ASN A 463 20.42 -11.82 -2.27
N ASN A 464 19.51 -11.43 -3.17
CA ASN A 464 19.85 -10.73 -4.40
C ASN A 464 20.59 -9.40 -4.14
N PHE A 465 20.17 -8.66 -3.11
CA PHE A 465 20.87 -7.42 -2.72
C PHE A 465 22.29 -7.72 -2.26
N ILE A 466 22.48 -8.70 -1.37
CA ILE A 466 23.80 -9.08 -0.84
C ILE A 466 24.71 -9.56 -1.98
N THR A 467 24.25 -10.48 -2.81
CA THR A 467 25.03 -10.99 -3.95
C THR A 467 25.44 -9.90 -4.93
N ARG A 468 24.60 -8.88 -5.12
CA ARG A 468 24.88 -7.79 -6.06
C ARG A 468 25.88 -6.75 -5.53
N PHE A 469 25.88 -6.48 -4.23
CA PHE A 469 26.58 -5.31 -3.68
C PHE A 469 27.66 -5.63 -2.63
N ALA A 470 27.67 -6.85 -2.05
CA ALA A 470 28.72 -7.23 -1.12
C ALA A 470 29.99 -7.69 -1.83
N ALA A 471 31.14 -7.49 -1.19
CA ALA A 471 32.41 -8.06 -1.65
C ALA A 471 32.33 -9.61 -1.66
N PRO A 472 32.93 -10.30 -2.64
CA PRO A 472 32.76 -11.75 -2.82
C PRO A 472 33.09 -12.59 -1.58
N ASP A 473 34.08 -12.17 -0.80
CA ASP A 473 34.52 -12.78 0.46
C ASP A 473 33.51 -12.60 1.60
N ALA A 474 32.73 -11.51 1.58
CA ALA A 474 31.70 -11.19 2.57
C ALA A 474 30.30 -11.75 2.24
N VAL A 475 30.01 -12.06 0.96
CA VAL A 475 28.70 -12.59 0.53
C VAL A 475 28.30 -13.82 1.35
N ASN A 476 29.23 -14.75 1.55
CA ASN A 476 28.95 -16.03 2.21
C ASN A 476 28.54 -15.89 3.67
N SER A 477 29.03 -14.87 4.39
CA SER A 477 28.67 -14.65 5.80
C SER A 477 27.35 -13.87 5.95
N LEU A 478 26.91 -13.16 4.91
CA LEU A 478 25.75 -12.27 4.97
C LEU A 478 24.47 -12.88 4.41
N LEU A 479 24.55 -13.85 3.50
CA LEU A 479 23.37 -14.47 2.88
C LEU A 479 22.50 -15.21 3.90
N CYS A 480 21.19 -14.98 3.85
CA CYS A 480 20.20 -15.69 4.66
C CYS A 480 19.96 -17.09 4.06
N ASN A 481 20.23 -18.14 4.83
CA ASN A 481 20.13 -19.52 4.39
C ASN A 481 19.16 -20.35 5.25
N PRO A 482 17.86 -20.34 4.92
CA PRO A 482 16.85 -21.22 5.54
C PRO A 482 17.15 -22.72 5.42
N LEU A 483 17.99 -23.13 4.46
CA LEU A 483 18.31 -24.53 4.15
C LEU A 483 19.53 -25.06 4.92
N GLY A 484 20.16 -24.26 5.78
CA GLY A 484 21.40 -24.64 6.46
C GLY A 484 21.30 -25.92 7.30
N ARG A 485 20.16 -26.17 7.97
CA ARG A 485 19.94 -27.42 8.72
C ARG A 485 19.75 -28.63 7.80
N LEU A 486 19.10 -28.43 6.66
CA LEU A 486 18.94 -29.47 5.64
C LEU A 486 20.30 -29.87 5.07
N GLU A 487 21.14 -28.87 4.75
CA GLU A 487 22.52 -29.06 4.30
C GLU A 487 23.36 -29.87 5.31
N GLN A 488 23.25 -29.55 6.61
CA GLN A 488 23.94 -30.29 7.67
C GLN A 488 23.46 -31.74 7.80
N SER A 489 22.15 -31.98 7.74
CA SER A 489 21.62 -33.36 7.75
C SER A 489 22.06 -34.15 6.52
N LEU A 490 22.09 -33.53 5.34
CA LEU A 490 22.60 -34.18 4.14
C LEU A 490 24.09 -34.52 4.25
N ALA A 491 24.90 -33.66 4.89
CA ALA A 491 26.29 -33.99 5.19
C ALA A 491 26.41 -35.28 6.04
N VAL A 492 25.58 -35.41 7.09
CA VAL A 492 25.53 -36.64 7.92
C VAL A 492 25.11 -37.86 7.09
N TYR A 493 24.13 -37.68 6.18
CA TYR A 493 23.70 -38.75 5.27
C TYR A 493 24.86 -39.24 4.41
N PHE A 494 25.58 -38.33 3.74
CA PHE A 494 26.69 -38.71 2.85
C PHE A 494 27.85 -39.34 3.60
N GLN A 495 28.17 -38.85 4.81
CA GLN A 495 29.18 -39.47 5.68
C GLN A 495 28.78 -40.88 6.11
N SER A 496 27.49 -41.11 6.35
CA SER A 496 26.94 -42.39 6.81
C SER A 496 26.58 -43.36 5.68
N ARG A 497 26.80 -42.97 4.41
CA ARG A 497 26.34 -43.74 3.23
C ARG A 497 26.88 -45.17 3.19
N HIS A 498 28.06 -45.41 3.78
CA HIS A 498 28.68 -46.73 3.91
C HIS A 498 27.87 -47.72 4.76
N LEU A 499 26.94 -47.24 5.61
CA LEU A 499 26.04 -48.07 6.43
C LEU A 499 24.81 -48.57 5.65
N GLY A 500 24.66 -48.17 4.39
CA GLY A 500 23.50 -48.46 3.55
C GLY A 500 22.39 -47.41 3.68
N LEU A 501 21.60 -47.26 2.61
CA LEU A 501 20.68 -46.13 2.40
C LEU A 501 19.72 -45.90 3.58
N LYS A 502 18.99 -46.94 4.01
CA LYS A 502 18.01 -46.82 5.10
C LYS A 502 18.65 -46.38 6.42
N GLN A 503 19.83 -46.90 6.74
CA GLN A 503 20.53 -46.57 7.99
C GLN A 503 21.11 -45.15 7.92
N ALA A 504 21.70 -44.78 6.77
CA ALA A 504 22.20 -43.43 6.52
C ALA A 504 21.09 -42.38 6.60
N THR A 505 19.90 -42.64 6.01
CA THR A 505 18.75 -41.73 6.07
C THR A 505 18.23 -41.55 7.50
N ASN A 506 18.11 -42.63 8.27
CA ASN A 506 17.67 -42.54 9.67
C ASN A 506 18.72 -41.87 10.58
N ALA A 507 20.01 -42.00 10.27
CA ALA A 507 21.07 -41.29 10.98
C ALA A 507 21.01 -39.76 10.73
N ALA A 508 20.70 -39.36 9.50
CA ALA A 508 20.68 -37.98 9.07
C ALA A 508 19.41 -37.20 9.48
N PHE A 509 18.24 -37.84 9.42
CA PHE A 509 16.96 -37.16 9.48
C PHE A 509 16.10 -37.63 10.64
N ARG A 510 15.62 -36.66 11.44
CA ARG A 510 14.55 -36.88 12.41
C ARG A 510 13.21 -36.48 11.80
N LYS A 511 12.28 -37.43 11.73
CA LYS A 511 11.00 -37.31 11.01
C LYS A 511 9.93 -36.54 11.78
N ASP A 512 10.09 -36.45 13.10
CA ASP A 512 9.14 -35.86 14.05
C ASP A 512 9.27 -34.34 14.19
N ARG A 513 10.20 -33.71 13.47
CA ARG A 513 10.44 -32.27 13.56
C ARG A 513 10.71 -31.63 12.20
N PRO A 514 10.31 -30.37 12.01
CA PRO A 514 10.64 -29.63 10.80
C PRO A 514 12.16 -29.43 10.70
N ILE A 515 12.68 -29.63 9.48
CA ILE A 515 14.11 -29.43 9.18
C ILE A 515 14.37 -28.07 8.54
N VAL A 516 13.40 -27.54 7.79
CA VAL A 516 13.42 -26.18 7.24
C VAL A 516 12.31 -25.38 7.93
N ARG A 517 12.68 -24.25 8.55
CA ARG A 517 11.72 -23.38 9.26
C ARG A 517 10.76 -22.67 8.32
N LEU A 518 11.23 -22.36 7.12
CA LEU A 518 10.42 -21.73 6.09
C LEU A 518 9.28 -22.66 5.70
N GLY A 519 8.03 -22.24 5.95
CA GLY A 519 6.85 -23.10 5.77
C GLY A 519 6.79 -24.32 6.69
N SER A 520 7.65 -24.41 7.73
CA SER A 520 7.73 -25.54 8.67
C SER A 520 7.83 -26.91 7.99
N LYS A 521 8.67 -27.03 6.95
CA LYS A 521 8.80 -28.26 6.16
C LYS A 521 9.53 -29.37 6.92
N TYR A 522 8.95 -30.57 6.87
CA TYR A 522 9.55 -31.81 7.36
C TYR A 522 10.56 -32.38 6.34
N PRO A 523 11.45 -33.31 6.73
CA PRO A 523 12.50 -33.83 5.85
C PRO A 523 12.05 -34.27 4.46
N TYR A 524 10.93 -34.99 4.36
CA TYR A 524 10.37 -35.41 3.06
C TYR A 524 10.06 -34.20 2.16
N GLN A 525 9.23 -33.27 2.65
CA GLN A 525 8.80 -32.07 1.92
C GLN A 525 9.98 -31.17 1.54
N ALA A 526 10.94 -31.03 2.47
CA ALA A 526 12.11 -30.18 2.27
C ALA A 526 13.02 -30.71 1.15
N LEU A 527 13.18 -32.03 1.04
CA LEU A 527 13.97 -32.67 -0.01
C LEU A 527 13.23 -32.71 -1.36
N GLN A 528 11.92 -32.94 -1.35
CA GLN A 528 11.08 -32.94 -2.56
C GLN A 528 11.15 -31.60 -3.30
N ASP A 529 11.08 -30.49 -2.57
CA ASP A 529 11.07 -29.14 -3.14
C ASP A 529 12.46 -28.49 -3.24
N VAL A 530 13.54 -29.16 -2.84
CA VAL A 530 14.82 -28.49 -2.52
C VAL A 530 15.38 -27.65 -3.67
N ALA A 531 15.32 -28.15 -4.91
CA ALA A 531 15.81 -27.42 -6.08
C ALA A 531 14.96 -26.17 -6.37
N HIS A 532 13.64 -26.27 -6.18
CA HIS A 532 12.71 -25.16 -6.33
C HIS A 532 12.91 -24.11 -5.22
N ASP A 533 13.09 -24.55 -3.98
CA ASP A 533 13.36 -23.68 -2.84
C ASP A 533 14.69 -22.93 -2.99
N VAL A 534 15.75 -23.60 -3.45
CA VAL A 534 17.05 -22.95 -3.75
C VAL A 534 16.89 -21.82 -4.77
N ALA A 535 16.16 -22.08 -5.86
CA ALA A 535 15.91 -21.08 -6.89
C ALA A 535 15.08 -19.91 -6.34
N ARG A 536 14.02 -20.20 -5.57
CA ARG A 536 13.14 -19.18 -4.98
C ARG A 536 13.84 -18.31 -3.96
N LEU A 537 14.84 -18.83 -3.26
CA LEU A 537 15.63 -18.09 -2.26
C LEU A 537 16.81 -17.33 -2.88
N ALA A 538 16.96 -17.36 -4.21
CA ALA A 538 18.10 -16.79 -4.94
C ALA A 538 19.46 -17.33 -4.47
N LEU A 539 19.52 -18.64 -4.19
CA LEU A 539 20.74 -19.31 -3.72
C LEU A 539 21.45 -20.14 -4.79
N SER A 540 20.89 -20.25 -6.02
CA SER A 540 21.41 -21.14 -7.07
C SER A 540 22.88 -20.91 -7.42
N SER A 541 23.35 -19.66 -7.47
CA SER A 541 24.76 -19.36 -7.77
C SER A 541 25.73 -19.81 -6.68
N ASN A 542 25.24 -20.16 -5.50
CA ASN A 542 26.03 -20.53 -4.31
C ASN A 542 25.87 -22.02 -3.95
N LEU A 543 25.22 -22.81 -4.81
CA LEU A 543 24.99 -24.24 -4.61
C LEU A 543 26.31 -25.00 -4.39
N SER A 544 27.30 -24.78 -5.27
CA SER A 544 28.57 -25.51 -5.24
C SER A 544 29.49 -25.13 -4.07
N SER A 545 29.38 -23.91 -3.53
CA SER A 545 30.26 -23.42 -2.47
C SER A 545 29.66 -23.53 -1.07
N ARG A 546 28.34 -23.35 -0.92
CA ARG A 546 27.67 -23.20 0.39
C ARG A 546 26.65 -24.29 0.68
N LEU A 547 26.12 -24.93 -0.37
CA LEU A 547 25.14 -26.00 -0.26
C LEU A 547 25.62 -27.27 -1.00
N PRO A 548 26.90 -27.71 -0.82
CA PRO A 548 27.47 -28.80 -1.61
C PRO A 548 26.74 -30.13 -1.40
N ASN A 549 26.17 -30.38 -0.23
CA ASN A 549 25.43 -31.60 0.04
C ASN A 549 24.01 -31.54 -0.57
N ILE A 550 23.36 -30.38 -0.58
CA ILE A 550 22.14 -30.19 -1.38
C ILE A 550 22.42 -30.38 -2.87
N GLN A 551 23.52 -29.85 -3.39
CA GLN A 551 23.93 -30.10 -4.78
C GLN A 551 24.13 -31.60 -5.03
N ALA A 552 24.91 -32.28 -4.19
CA ALA A 552 25.12 -33.71 -4.29
C ALA A 552 23.82 -34.52 -4.20
N PHE A 553 22.85 -34.07 -3.41
CA PHE A 553 21.51 -34.68 -3.34
C PHE A 553 20.72 -34.48 -4.63
N VAL A 554 20.72 -33.26 -5.19
CA VAL A 554 20.07 -32.96 -6.47
C VAL A 554 20.62 -33.84 -7.59
N ASP A 555 21.92 -34.14 -7.54
CA ASP A 555 22.63 -34.98 -8.50
C ASP A 555 22.48 -36.50 -8.26
N LEU A 556 21.80 -36.93 -7.19
CA LEU A 556 21.52 -38.36 -6.96
C LEU A 556 20.60 -38.93 -8.06
N SER A 557 20.72 -40.23 -8.28
CA SER A 557 19.79 -40.95 -9.14
C SER A 557 18.36 -40.90 -8.58
N GLU A 558 17.37 -40.89 -9.49
CA GLU A 558 15.95 -40.87 -9.08
C GLU A 558 15.57 -42.09 -8.25
N ASP A 559 16.19 -43.24 -8.50
CA ASP A 559 15.96 -44.46 -7.72
C ASP A 559 16.44 -44.32 -6.28
N GLU A 560 17.61 -43.69 -6.06
CA GLU A 560 18.10 -43.41 -4.70
C GLU A 560 17.23 -42.39 -3.99
N LYS A 561 16.77 -41.34 -4.69
CA LYS A 561 15.85 -40.35 -4.12
C LYS A 561 14.53 -40.99 -3.70
N LYS A 562 13.94 -41.83 -4.56
CA LYS A 562 12.71 -42.59 -4.26
C LYS A 562 12.86 -43.48 -3.03
N GLN A 563 13.97 -44.21 -2.93
CA GLN A 563 14.24 -45.05 -1.75
C GLN A 563 14.39 -44.20 -0.48
N MET A 564 15.02 -43.03 -0.56
CA MET A 564 15.14 -42.11 0.56
C MET A 564 13.78 -41.55 0.99
N PHE A 565 12.95 -41.15 0.04
CA PHE A 565 11.60 -40.65 0.28
C PHE A 565 10.70 -41.71 0.95
N ALA A 566 10.73 -42.95 0.47
CA ALA A 566 10.01 -44.06 1.08
C ALA A 566 10.46 -44.36 2.53
N VAL A 567 11.75 -44.11 2.84
CA VAL A 567 12.25 -44.21 4.21
C VAL A 567 11.76 -43.05 5.07
N LEU A 568 11.73 -41.83 4.54
CA LEU A 568 11.37 -40.62 5.30
C LEU A 568 9.88 -40.54 5.64
N ASP A 569 9.01 -40.79 4.67
CA ASP A 569 7.56 -40.81 4.87
C ASP A 569 6.90 -41.76 3.86
N LYS A 570 6.70 -43.01 4.27
CA LYS A 570 6.16 -44.06 3.41
C LYS A 570 4.73 -43.75 2.96
N ALA A 571 3.89 -43.25 3.87
CA ALA A 571 2.48 -43.00 3.59
C ALA A 571 2.29 -41.81 2.63
N GLN A 572 3.08 -40.75 2.81
CA GLN A 572 3.07 -39.62 1.88
C GLN A 572 3.68 -39.98 0.52
N TYR A 573 4.76 -40.78 0.50
CA TYR A 573 5.38 -41.26 -0.73
C TYR A 573 4.45 -42.12 -1.58
N GLU A 574 3.71 -43.05 -0.97
CA GLU A 574 2.72 -43.87 -1.67
C GLU A 574 1.62 -43.01 -2.28
N LYS A 575 1.14 -42.00 -1.54
CA LYS A 575 0.11 -41.06 -2.00
C LYS A 575 0.55 -40.15 -3.15
N ASP A 576 1.81 -39.74 -3.18
CA ASP A 576 2.35 -38.86 -4.24
C ASP A 576 2.64 -39.60 -5.56
N ASN A 577 2.62 -40.94 -5.56
CA ASN A 577 2.91 -41.80 -6.72
C ASN A 577 1.71 -42.66 -7.18
N GLU A 578 0.51 -42.42 -6.62
CA GLU A 578 -0.79 -42.83 -7.19
C GLU A 578 -1.28 -41.78 -8.19
#